data_AF-A0A9J6GDA4-F1
#
_entry.id   AF-A0A9J6GDA4-F1
#
_cell.length_a   1.000
_cell.length_b   1.000
_cell.length_c   1.000
_cell.angle_alpha   90.00
_cell.angle_beta   90.00
_cell.angle_gamma   90.00
#
_symmetry.space_group_name_H-M   'P 1'
#
loop_
_entity.id
_entity.type
_entity.pdbx_description
1 polymer ?
#
loop_
_entity_poly.entity_id
_entity_poly.type
_entity_poly.pdbx_seq_one_letter_code
_entity_poly.pdbx_strand_id
1 'polypeptide(L)'
;MVDDMFIKKHVPLVGNKVFGYVDLGMDMPDDSLPEATNDWVFVLVALNMRLKLPLGYFFIDSLSGSERVQLKKFLTRDFTRRRSSITDF
;
A
#
# COMPACT_ATOMS: atom_id res chain seq x y z
N MET A 1 11.77 0.82 0.31
CA MET A 1 11.54 2.04 1.13
C MET A 1 10.04 2.20 1.29
N VAL A 2 9.59 2.82 2.38
CA VAL A 2 8.17 3.00 2.69
C VAL A 2 7.96 4.44 3.10
N ASP A 3 6.96 5.11 2.53
CA ASP A 3 6.67 6.52 2.81
C ASP A 3 5.17 6.74 3.07
N ASP A 4 4.87 7.63 4.01
CA ASP A 4 3.50 8.04 4.36
C ASP A 4 3.22 9.39 3.68
N MET A 5 2.11 9.50 2.95
CA MET A 5 1.69 10.77 2.34
C MET A 5 0.29 11.14 2.80
N PHE A 6 0.04 12.41 3.08
CA PHE A 6 -1.31 12.86 3.42
C PHE A 6 -2.12 13.10 2.14
N ILE A 7 -3.35 12.58 2.09
CA ILE A 7 -4.27 12.81 0.97
C ILE A 7 -5.43 13.67 1.46
N LYS A 8 -5.90 14.58 0.60
CA LYS A 8 -7.10 15.36 0.87
C LYS A 8 -8.32 14.43 0.88
N LYS A 9 -9.04 14.41 2.01
CA LYS A 9 -10.33 13.73 2.14
C LYS A 9 -11.30 14.23 1.06
N HIS A 10 -11.62 13.36 0.12
CA HIS A 10 -12.53 13.62 -0.96
C HIS A 10 -13.00 12.29 -1.53
N VAL A 11 -14.31 12.11 -1.62
CA VAL A 11 -14.92 10.87 -2.11
C VAL A 11 -15.56 11.14 -3.48
N PRO A 12 -14.80 11.09 -4.60
CA PRO A 12 -15.39 11.26 -5.90
C PRO A 12 -16.07 9.97 -6.38
N LEU A 13 -17.31 10.11 -6.86
CA LEU A 13 -17.97 9.10 -7.68
C LEU A 13 -17.48 9.26 -9.12
N VAL A 14 -16.71 8.30 -9.63
CA VAL A 14 -16.26 8.30 -11.03
C VAL A 14 -16.86 7.09 -11.74
N GLY A 15 -17.87 7.34 -12.58
CA GLY A 15 -18.66 6.28 -13.21
C GLY A 15 -19.52 5.56 -12.17
N ASN A 16 -19.28 4.25 -11.98
CA ASN A 16 -19.97 3.42 -10.99
C ASN A 16 -19.03 2.97 -9.85
N LYS A 17 -17.91 3.65 -9.67
CA LYS A 17 -16.94 3.38 -8.60
C LYS A 17 -16.80 4.57 -7.68
N VAL A 18 -16.83 4.29 -6.39
CA VAL A 18 -16.56 5.27 -5.35
C VAL A 18 -15.08 5.18 -4.98
N PHE A 19 -14.39 6.32 -5.01
CA PHE A 19 -12.99 6.43 -4.61
C PHE A 19 -12.90 7.26 -3.33
N GLY A 20 -11.83 7.10 -2.55
CA GLY A 20 -11.60 7.92 -1.35
C GLY A 20 -11.85 7.22 -0.01
N TYR A 21 -12.23 5.94 -0.04
CA TYR A 21 -12.27 5.08 1.16
C TYR A 21 -10.94 4.33 1.35
N VAL A 22 -10.75 3.79 2.55
CA VAL A 22 -9.62 2.90 2.84
C VAL A 22 -9.61 1.71 1.87
N ASP A 23 -8.50 1.52 1.18
CA ASP A 23 -8.29 0.43 0.24
C ASP A 23 -6.92 -0.19 0.48
N LEU A 24 -6.96 -1.41 1.03
CA LEU A 24 -5.78 -2.22 1.34
C LEU A 24 -5.50 -3.27 0.24
N GLY A 25 -6.16 -3.18 -0.92
CA GLY A 25 -6.03 -4.16 -2.01
C GLY A 25 -6.66 -5.51 -1.68
N MET A 26 -7.52 -5.56 -0.67
CA MET A 26 -8.42 -6.69 -0.41
C MET A 26 -9.72 -6.38 -1.15
N ASP A 27 -10.18 -7.25 -2.05
CA ASP A 27 -11.47 -7.12 -2.75
C ASP A 27 -12.66 -7.27 -1.76
N MET A 28 -12.75 -6.39 -0.77
CA MET A 28 -13.87 -6.25 0.16
C MET A 28 -14.48 -4.87 -0.08
N PRO A 29 -15.42 -4.76 -1.05
CA PRO A 29 -16.18 -3.54 -1.21
C PRO A 29 -17.14 -3.42 -0.02
N ASP A 30 -16.70 -2.70 1.00
CA ASP A 30 -17.54 -2.35 2.13
C ASP A 30 -17.67 -0.82 2.20
N ASP A 31 -18.86 -0.31 1.88
CA ASP A 31 -19.20 1.11 1.97
C ASP A 31 -19.16 1.63 3.43
N SER A 32 -18.96 0.75 4.41
CA SER A 32 -18.75 1.08 5.82
C SER A 32 -17.31 1.51 6.15
N LEU A 33 -16.39 1.42 5.19
CA LEU A 33 -14.98 1.76 5.40
C LEU A 33 -14.82 3.28 5.62
N PRO A 34 -13.92 3.70 6.52
CA PRO A 34 -13.68 5.12 6.75
C PRO A 34 -13.04 5.77 5.52
N GLU A 35 -13.22 7.09 5.39
CA GLU A 35 -12.51 7.87 4.37
C GLU A 35 -11.00 7.81 4.59
N ALA A 36 -10.24 7.60 3.52
CA ALA A 36 -8.79 7.59 3.58
C ALA A 36 -8.23 9.00 3.84
N THR A 37 -7.35 9.11 4.83
CA THR A 37 -6.68 10.36 5.22
C THR A 37 -5.22 10.36 4.73
N ASN A 38 -4.64 9.18 4.56
CA ASN A 38 -3.24 8.96 4.24
C ASN A 38 -3.10 7.92 3.12
N ASP A 39 -2.01 8.04 2.35
CA ASP A 39 -1.50 7.02 1.43
C ASP A 39 -0.29 6.35 2.06
N TRP A 40 -0.11 5.08 1.74
CA TRP A 40 1.10 4.36 2.01
C TRP A 40 1.72 3.79 0.74
N VAL A 41 2.89 4.32 0.38
CA VAL A 41 3.55 3.97 -0.89
C VAL A 41 4.77 3.10 -0.65
N PHE A 42 4.82 1.97 -1.35
CA PHE A 42 5.97 1.08 -1.38
C PHE A 42 6.81 1.35 -2.63
N VAL A 43 8.06 1.75 -2.42
CA VAL A 43 8.99 2.02 -3.52
C VAL A 43 10.20 1.08 -3.41
N LEU A 44 10.42 0.31 -4.48
CA LEU A 44 11.66 -0.42 -4.68
C LEU A 44 12.73 0.54 -5.18
N VAL A 45 13.83 0.63 -4.45
CA VAL A 45 14.96 1.48 -4.82
C VAL A 45 16.13 0.55 -5.12
N ALA A 46 16.65 0.62 -6.34
CA ALA A 46 17.87 -0.09 -6.68
C ALA A 46 19.05 0.58 -5.97
N LEU A 47 19.85 -0.20 -5.24
CA LEU A 47 21.02 0.34 -4.53
C LEU A 47 22.14 0.73 -5.49
N ASN A 48 22.31 -0.02 -6.57
CA ASN A 48 23.41 0.14 -7.53
C ASN A 48 22.99 0.83 -8.83
N MET A 49 21.71 1.16 -9.00
CA MET A 49 21.18 1.81 -10.20
C MET A 49 20.27 2.97 -9.79
N ARG A 50 20.18 4.00 -10.63
CA ARG A 50 19.29 5.17 -10.38
C ARG A 50 17.83 4.84 -10.71
N LEU A 51 17.32 3.72 -10.21
CA LEU A 51 15.94 3.27 -10.46
C LEU A 51 15.13 3.30 -9.16
N LYS A 52 13.97 3.95 -9.22
CA LYS A 52 12.91 3.89 -8.21
C LYS A 52 11.65 3.35 -8.89
N LEU A 53 11.17 2.21 -8.45
CA LEU A 53 9.97 1.56 -9.00
C LEU A 53 8.87 1.55 -7.92
N PRO A 54 7.72 2.22 -8.15
CA PRO A 54 6.57 2.11 -7.24
C PRO A 54 5.99 0.70 -7.35
N LEU A 55 5.94 -0.03 -6.24
CA LEU A 55 5.42 -1.39 -6.17
C LEU A 55 3.93 -1.44 -5.82
N GLY A 56 3.42 -0.42 -5.13
CA GLY A 56 2.02 -0.33 -4.74
C GLY A 56 1.73 0.87 -3.84
N TYR A 57 0.47 1.28 -3.84
CA TYR A 57 -0.10 2.34 -3.01
C TYR A 57 -1.29 1.75 -2.24
N PHE A 58 -1.48 2.23 -1.00
CA PHE A 58 -2.55 1.75 -0.12
C PHE A 58 -3.20 2.95 0.54
N PHE A 59 -4.52 3.07 0.36
CA PHE A 59 -5.28 4.16 0.96
C PHE A 59 -5.68 3.76 2.38
N ILE A 60 -5.32 4.58 3.36
CA ILE A 60 -5.53 4.30 4.78
C ILE A 60 -6.07 5.55 5.49
N ASP A 61 -6.86 5.39 6.54
CA ASP A 61 -7.24 6.50 7.41
C ASP A 61 -6.05 6.84 8.33
N SER A 62 -5.76 5.93 9.25
CA SER A 62 -4.59 6.01 10.11
C SER A 62 -4.17 4.60 10.51
N LEU A 63 -2.87 4.34 10.52
CA LEU A 63 -2.31 3.09 11.04
C LEU A 63 -1.65 3.36 12.39
N SER A 64 -2.08 2.63 13.41
CA SER A 64 -1.38 2.58 14.70
C SER A 64 0.04 2.05 14.53
N GLY A 65 0.94 2.40 15.45
CA GLY A 65 2.34 1.95 15.41
C GLY A 65 2.49 0.42 15.32
N SER A 66 1.58 -0.32 15.97
CA SER A 66 1.52 -1.78 15.92
C SER A 66 1.13 -2.33 14.55
N GLU A 67 0.11 -1.75 13.91
CA GLU A 67 -0.35 -2.19 12.59
C GLU A 67 0.70 -1.95 11.51
N ARG A 68 1.41 -0.81 11.59
CA ARG A 68 2.55 -0.50 10.70
C ARG A 68 3.64 -1.56 10.78
N VAL A 69 3.96 -2.04 11.98
CA VAL A 69 4.97 -3.08 12.19
C VAL A 69 4.49 -4.41 11.63
N GLN A 70 3.22 -4.76 11.83
CA GLN A 70 2.65 -5.99 11.29
C GLN A 70 2.64 -6.00 9.75
N LEU A 71 2.19 -4.92 9.12
CA LEU A 71 2.19 -4.80 7.66
C LEU A 71 3.60 -4.84 7.07
N LYS A 72 4.57 -4.13 7.67
CA LYS A 72 5.97 -4.22 7.26
C LYS A 72 6.51 -5.65 7.34
N LYS A 73 6.20 -6.38 8.42
CA LYS A 73 6.60 -7.79 8.57
C LYS A 73 5.94 -8.68 7.52
N PHE A 74 4.64 -8.51 7.29
CA PHE A 74 3.89 -9.29 6.31
C PHE A 74 4.47 -9.12 4.91
N LEU A 75 4.68 -7.88 4.48
CA LEU A 75 5.21 -7.57 3.15
C LEU A 75 6.66 -8.03 3.01
N THR A 76 7.52 -7.81 4.01
CA THR A 76 8.91 -8.28 3.97
C THR A 76 8.98 -9.80 3.83
N ARG A 77 8.09 -10.53 4.53
CA ARG A 77 7.98 -11.99 4.42
C ARG A 77 7.52 -12.41 3.03
N ASP A 78 6.51 -11.75 2.46
CA ASP A 78 6.00 -12.09 1.14
C ASP A 78 7.05 -11.82 0.04
N PHE A 79 7.76 -10.69 0.11
CA PHE A 79 8.88 -10.40 -0.79
C PHE A 79 10.02 -11.43 -0.66
N THR A 80 10.35 -11.85 0.57
CA THR A 80 11.39 -12.86 0.79
C THR A 80 11.00 -14.21 0.19
N ARG A 81 9.72 -14.59 0.32
CA ARG A 81 9.16 -15.83 -0.25
C ARG A 81 9.12 -15.79 -1.79
N ARG A 82 8.82 -14.64 -2.39
CA ARG A 82 8.84 -14.49 -3.86
C ARG A 82 10.26 -14.44 -4.42
N ARG A 83 11.24 -13.99 -3.64
CA ARG A 83 12.66 -13.95 -4.06
C ARG A 83 13.27 -15.33 -4.23
N SER A 84 12.91 -16.32 -3.40
CA SER A 84 13.43 -17.69 -3.52
C SER A 84 12.98 -18.41 -4.79
N SER A 85 11.89 -17.96 -5.43
CA SER A 85 11.40 -18.50 -6.71
C SER A 85 12.18 -18.01 -7.93
N ILE A 86 12.99 -16.95 -7.80
CA ILE A 86 13.71 -16.32 -8.92
C ILE A 86 15.17 -16.79 -8.99
N THR A 87 15.68 -17.41 -7.92
CA THR A 87 17.07 -17.92 -7.84
C THR A 87 17.26 -19.38 -8.28
N ASP A 88 16.23 -20.02 -8.84
CA ASP A 88 16.29 -21.41 -9.34
C ASP A 88 16.60 -21.50 -10.86
N PHE A 89 17.38 -20.56 -11.41
CA PHE A 89 17.90 -20.59 -12.79
C PHE A 89 19.43 -20.49 -12.83
#